data_AF-A0AAX6IG04-F1
#
_entry.id   AF-A0AAX6IG04-F1
#
_cell.length_a   1.000
_cell.length_b   1.000
_cell.length_c   1.000
_cell.angle_alpha   90.00
_cell.angle_beta   90.00
_cell.angle_gamma   90.00
#
_symmetry.space_group_name_H-M   'P 1'
#
loop_
_entity.id
_entity.type
_entity.pdbx_description
1 polymer ?
#
loop_
_entity_poly.entity_id
_entity_poly.type
_entity_poly.pdbx_seq_one_letter_code
_entity_poly.pdbx_strand_id
1 'polypeptide(L)'
;MQVVELRGKMQVGAHYFEEGNVQLDTNTECKDSTIFQSPEDSAVSITNMIRHHETEYMTSLEASYLNLPDTTFKDLRRKLPVTRTLFPWHNTLQFSLTRDITKELGIGK
;
A
#
# COMPACT_ATOMS: atom_id res chain seq x y z
N MET A 1 -29.74 9.88 28.25
CA MET A 1 -28.36 9.36 28.18
C MET A 1 -27.53 10.38 27.43
N GLN A 2 -26.39 10.76 27.98
CA GLN A 2 -25.47 11.71 27.33
C GLN A 2 -24.45 10.91 26.51
N VAL A 3 -24.14 11.38 25.30
CA VAL A 3 -23.19 10.75 24.39
C VAL A 3 -21.92 11.58 24.33
N VAL A 4 -20.78 10.92 24.29
CA VAL A 4 -19.47 11.52 24.09
C VAL A 4 -19.02 11.18 22.67
N GLU A 5 -18.82 12.20 21.84
CA GLU A 5 -18.19 12.03 20.53
C GLU A 5 -16.67 12.17 20.66
N LEU A 6 -15.94 11.21 20.09
CA LEU A 6 -14.49 11.24 19.98
C LEU A 6 -14.11 11.49 18.52
N ARG A 7 -13.24 12.48 18.29
CA ARG A 7 -12.67 12.76 16.97
C ARG A 7 -11.16 12.78 17.12
N GLY A 8 -10.49 11.89 16.40
CA GLY A 8 -9.05 11.73 16.42
C GLY A 8 -8.44 12.02 15.06
N LYS A 9 -7.18 12.44 15.09
CA LYS A 9 -6.34 12.61 13.90
C LYS A 9 -4.98 12.00 14.19
N MET A 10 -4.56 11.05 13.36
CA MET A 10 -3.28 10.36 13.45
C MET A 10 -2.42 10.73 12.25
N GLN A 11 -1.19 11.13 12.53
CA GLN A 11 -0.22 11.53 11.52
C GLN A 11 1.08 10.75 11.73
N VAL A 12 1.50 10.02 10.72
CA VAL A 12 2.79 9.31 10.71
C VAL A 12 3.63 9.85 9.56
N GLY A 13 4.82 10.32 9.92
CA GLY A 13 5.84 10.80 9.00
C GLY A 13 7.12 9.98 9.12
N ALA A 14 7.71 9.59 7.99
CA ALA A 14 9.03 8.98 7.95
C ALA A 14 9.85 9.56 6.78
N HIS A 15 11.14 9.75 7.00
CA HIS A 15 12.05 10.27 5.98
C HIS A 15 13.34 9.47 6.00
N TYR A 16 13.63 8.80 4.90
CA TYR A 16 14.84 8.03 4.68
C TYR A 16 15.64 8.66 3.54
N PHE A 17 16.92 8.93 3.79
CA PHE A 17 17.76 9.72 2.89
C PHE A 17 19.15 9.11 2.61
N GLU A 18 19.33 7.82 2.94
CA GLU A 18 20.55 7.10 2.58
C GLU A 18 20.36 6.43 1.22
N GLU A 19 21.23 6.76 0.26
CA GLU A 19 21.15 6.31 -1.14
C GLU A 19 19.87 6.69 -1.90
N GLY A 20 19.14 7.71 -1.43
CA GLY A 20 17.93 8.20 -2.06
C GLY A 20 17.24 9.27 -1.22
N ASN A 21 16.04 9.70 -1.61
CA ASN A 21 15.14 10.49 -0.77
C ASN A 21 13.75 9.89 -0.86
N VAL A 22 13.31 9.27 0.23
CA VAL A 22 12.01 8.59 0.33
C VAL A 22 11.28 9.11 1.55
N GLN A 23 10.04 9.54 1.35
CA GLN A 23 9.19 10.08 2.39
C GLN A 23 7.86 9.33 2.47
N LEU A 24 7.40 9.13 3.70
CA LEU A 24 6.04 8.76 4.03
C LEU A 24 5.41 9.94 4.76
N ASP A 25 4.28 10.43 4.26
CA ASP A 25 3.43 11.40 4.95
C ASP A 25 2.01 10.83 4.93
N THR A 26 1.42 10.66 6.11
CA THR A 26 0.08 10.12 6.27
C THR A 26 -0.74 10.99 7.21
N ASN A 27 -2.02 11.06 6.91
CA ASN A 27 -3.00 11.76 7.72
C ASN A 27 -4.30 10.95 7.71
N THR A 28 -4.65 10.38 8.85
CA THR A 28 -5.86 9.56 9.04
C THR A 28 -6.72 10.18 10.11
N GLU A 29 -7.99 10.39 9.80
CA GLU A 29 -9.00 10.86 10.76
C GLU A 29 -9.85 9.69 11.21
N CYS A 30 -10.14 9.61 12.51
CA CYS A 30 -11.05 8.63 13.08
C CYS A 30 -12.15 9.34 13.87
N LYS A 31 -13.32 8.71 13.94
CA LYS A 31 -14.48 9.20 14.68
C LYS A 31 -15.12 8.03 15.38
N ASP A 32 -15.45 8.22 16.65
CA ASP A 32 -16.10 7.20 17.46
C ASP A 32 -17.04 7.87 18.47
N SER A 33 -17.85 7.08 19.16
CA SER A 33 -18.72 7.60 20.21
C SER A 33 -18.96 6.57 21.30
N THR A 34 -19.10 7.04 22.53
CA THR A 34 -19.48 6.22 23.69
C THR A 34 -20.55 6.91 24.52
N ILE A 35 -21.21 6.15 25.39
CA ILE A 35 -22.19 6.71 26.34
C ILE A 35 -21.44 7.24 27.55
N PHE A 36 -21.76 8.45 27.98
CA PHE A 36 -21.20 9.01 29.21
C PHE A 36 -21.72 8.22 30.44
N GLN A 37 -20.78 7.74 31.26
CA GLN A 37 -21.04 6.99 32.49
C GLN A 37 -20.45 7.75 33.69
N SER A 38 -19.86 7.07 34.67
CA SER A 38 -19.01 7.72 35.67
C SER A 38 -17.77 8.33 34.99
N PRO A 39 -17.14 9.37 35.58
CA PRO A 39 -15.89 9.92 35.07
C PRO A 39 -14.81 8.85 34.88
N GLU A 40 -14.69 7.92 35.81
CA GLU A 40 -13.70 6.84 35.80
C GLU A 40 -13.96 5.85 34.65
N ASP A 41 -15.19 5.37 34.50
CA ASP A 41 -15.55 4.43 33.43
C ASP A 41 -15.44 5.07 32.05
N SER A 42 -15.85 6.34 31.94
CA SER A 42 -15.74 7.10 30.69
C SER A 42 -14.28 7.29 30.27
N ALA A 43 -13.38 7.55 31.22
CA ALA A 43 -11.95 7.65 30.94
C ALA A 43 -11.39 6.31 30.43
N VAL A 44 -11.72 5.19 31.08
CA VAL A 44 -11.31 3.84 30.63
C VAL A 44 -11.86 3.54 29.23
N SER A 45 -13.13 3.84 28.96
CA SER A 45 -13.74 3.66 27.65
C SER A 45 -13.02 4.47 26.57
N ILE A 46 -12.71 5.74 26.85
CA ILE A 46 -12.02 6.63 25.90
C ILE A 46 -10.60 6.14 25.61
N THR A 47 -9.83 5.79 26.63
CA THR A 47 -8.46 5.26 26.45
C THR A 47 -8.46 3.95 25.65
N ASN A 48 -9.44 3.07 25.88
CA ASN A 48 -9.59 1.85 25.10
C ASN A 48 -9.91 2.11 23.62
N MET A 49 -10.80 3.07 23.33
CA MET A 49 -11.10 3.47 21.95
C MET A 49 -9.85 4.03 21.25
N ILE A 50 -9.10 4.93 21.91
CA ILE A 50 -7.86 5.49 21.35
C ILE A 50 -6.88 4.35 21.00
N ARG A 51 -6.60 3.47 21.96
CA ARG A 51 -5.68 2.33 21.76
C ARG A 51 -6.13 1.42 20.62
N HIS A 52 -7.43 1.17 20.50
CA HIS A 52 -7.98 0.35 19.43
C HIS A 52 -7.72 0.98 18.05
N HIS A 53 -8.09 2.25 17.86
CA HIS A 53 -7.88 2.98 16.60
C HIS A 53 -6.40 3.08 16.22
N GLU A 54 -5.51 3.34 17.20
CA GLU A 54 -4.06 3.38 16.96
C GLU A 54 -3.50 2.00 16.53
N THR A 55 -3.94 0.92 17.18
CA THR A 55 -3.50 -0.44 16.88
C THR A 55 -4.00 -0.89 15.50
N GLU A 56 -5.26 -0.60 15.18
CA GLU A 56 -5.86 -0.94 13.90
C GLU A 56 -5.15 -0.21 12.76
N TYR A 57 -4.90 1.10 12.92
CA TYR A 57 -4.18 1.88 11.92
C TYR A 57 -2.75 1.39 11.71
N MET A 58 -2.01 1.09 12.79
CA MET A 58 -0.64 0.58 12.67
C MET A 58 -0.60 -0.77 11.96
N THR A 59 -1.53 -1.66 12.28
CA THR A 59 -1.67 -2.96 11.62
C THR A 59 -2.02 -2.80 10.15
N SER A 60 -2.94 -1.89 9.81
CA SER A 60 -3.32 -1.57 8.44
C SER A 60 -2.16 -0.97 7.63
N LEU A 61 -1.37 -0.10 8.25
CA LEU A 61 -0.18 0.49 7.63
C LEU A 61 0.86 -0.59 7.32
N GLU A 62 1.16 -1.47 8.26
CA GLU A 62 2.09 -2.60 8.08
C GLU A 62 1.61 -3.53 6.95
N ALA A 63 0.34 -3.95 7.00
CA ALA A 63 -0.24 -4.81 5.97
C ALA A 63 -0.20 -4.15 4.58
N SER A 64 -0.45 -2.84 4.49
CA SER A 64 -0.33 -2.09 3.25
C SER A 64 1.10 -2.14 2.70
N TYR A 65 2.11 -1.91 3.55
CA TYR A 65 3.51 -1.96 3.17
C TYR A 65 4.00 -3.35 2.76
N LEU A 66 3.52 -4.40 3.41
CA LEU A 66 3.82 -5.79 3.01
C LEU A 66 3.23 -6.14 1.63
N ASN A 67 2.08 -5.56 1.28
CA ASN A 67 1.39 -5.83 0.01
C ASN A 67 1.91 -4.96 -1.16
N LEU A 68 2.49 -3.79 -0.91
CA LEU A 68 2.95 -2.85 -1.94
C LEU A 68 3.90 -3.45 -3.00
N PRO A 69 4.93 -4.25 -2.65
CA PRO A 69 5.88 -4.80 -3.61
C PRO A 69 5.26 -5.76 -4.63
N ASP A 70 4.25 -6.52 -4.21
CA ASP A 70 3.64 -7.57 -5.03
C ASP A 70 2.39 -7.12 -5.79
N THR A 71 1.88 -5.92 -5.47
CA THR A 71 0.71 -5.31 -6.10
C THR A 71 1.14 -4.06 -6.89
N THR A 72 1.01 -2.88 -6.30
CA THR A 72 1.20 -1.58 -6.96
C THR A 72 2.56 -1.44 -7.63
N PHE A 73 3.66 -1.81 -6.97
CA PHE A 73 5.00 -1.68 -7.57
C PHE A 73 5.23 -2.65 -8.72
N LYS A 74 4.66 -3.86 -8.64
CA LYS A 74 4.75 -4.86 -9.70
C LYS A 74 3.95 -4.46 -10.94
N ASP A 75 2.80 -3.84 -10.74
CA ASP A 75 1.94 -3.32 -11.81
C ASP A 75 2.58 -2.12 -12.51
N LEU A 76 3.30 -1.27 -11.76
CA LEU A 76 4.10 -0.19 -12.33
C LEU A 76 5.30 -0.75 -13.12
N ARG A 77 6.09 -1.64 -12.51
CA ARG A 77 7.25 -2.26 -13.14
C ARG A 77 7.51 -3.65 -12.59
N ARG A 78 7.38 -4.64 -13.46
CA ARG A 78 7.73 -6.02 -13.14
C ARG A 78 9.23 -6.19 -12.97
N LYS A 79 9.64 -7.02 -12.01
CA LYS A 79 11.05 -7.43 -11.83
C LYS A 79 11.61 -8.16 -13.06
N LEU A 80 10.75 -8.92 -13.76
CA LEU A 80 11.07 -9.61 -15.01
C LEU A 80 9.96 -9.42 -16.04
N PRO A 81 10.29 -9.49 -17.35
CA PRO A 81 9.30 -9.60 -18.42
C PRO A 81 8.29 -10.73 -18.16
N VAL A 82 7.18 -10.73 -18.89
CA VAL A 82 6.14 -11.77 -18.78
C VAL A 82 6.73 -13.18 -18.99
N THR A 83 7.75 -13.30 -19.84
CA THR A 83 8.50 -14.53 -20.11
C THR A 83 9.26 -15.09 -18.92
N ARG A 84 9.44 -14.32 -17.84
CA ARG A 84 10.26 -14.67 -16.66
C ARG A 84 11.74 -14.93 -16.98
N THR A 85 12.25 -14.34 -18.06
CA THR A 85 13.66 -14.38 -18.45
C THR A 85 14.20 -12.97 -18.62
N LEU A 86 15.51 -12.78 -18.38
CA LEU A 86 16.15 -11.50 -18.70
C LEU A 86 16.01 -11.19 -20.19
N PHE A 87 15.96 -9.91 -20.52
CA PHE A 87 15.89 -9.48 -21.90
C PHE A 87 17.20 -9.82 -22.63
N PRO A 88 17.17 -10.57 -23.73
CA PRO A 88 18.38 -11.01 -24.41
C PRO A 88 18.90 -9.90 -25.35
N TRP A 89 19.65 -8.97 -24.78
CA TRP A 89 20.24 -7.84 -25.50
C TRP A 89 21.12 -8.24 -26.70
N HIS A 90 21.73 -9.43 -26.67
CA HIS A 90 22.59 -9.93 -27.76
C HIS A 90 21.83 -10.52 -28.95
N ASN A 91 20.53 -10.78 -28.82
CA ASN A 91 19.73 -11.36 -29.90
C ASN A 91 18.33 -10.74 -29.98
N THR A 92 18.30 -9.41 -30.10
CA THR A 92 17.07 -8.61 -30.19
C THR A 92 16.25 -8.91 -31.44
N LEU A 93 16.89 -9.41 -32.51
CA LEU A 93 16.22 -9.84 -33.74
C LEU A 93 15.21 -10.98 -33.50
N GLN A 94 15.33 -11.71 -32.39
CA GLN A 94 14.34 -12.74 -32.02
C GLN A 94 12.97 -12.17 -31.59
N PHE A 95 12.88 -10.87 -31.30
CA PHE A 95 11.65 -10.20 -30.85
C PHE A 95 11.08 -9.25 -31.92
N SER A 96 11.46 -9.43 -33.18
CA SER A 96 10.84 -8.70 -34.29
C SER A 96 9.36 -9.07 -34.38
N LEU A 97 8.50 -8.18 -33.89
CA LEU A 97 7.04 -8.31 -33.96
C LEU A 97 6.59 -8.60 -35.40
N THR A 98 7.22 -7.96 -36.38
CA THR A 98 6.95 -8.22 -37.80
C THR A 98 7.18 -9.67 -38.15
N ARG A 99 8.32 -10.26 -37.75
CA ARG A 99 8.63 -11.66 -38.06
C ARG A 99 7.69 -12.64 -37.36
N ASP A 100 7.35 -12.38 -36.09
CA ASP A 100 6.48 -13.26 -35.32
C ASP A 100 5.02 -13.19 -35.83
N ILE A 101 4.53 -12.00 -36.18
CA ILE A 101 3.22 -11.80 -36.83
C ILE A 101 3.20 -12.45 -38.23
N THR A 102 4.25 -12.26 -39.03
CA THR A 102 4.36 -12.88 -40.36
C THR A 102 4.36 -14.40 -40.26
N LYS A 103 5.01 -14.97 -39.24
CA LYS A 103 5.05 -16.42 -38.99
C LYS A 103 3.69 -16.97 -38.54
N GLU A 104 3.00 -16.28 -37.62
CA GLU A 104 1.66 -16.66 -37.15
C GLU A 104 0.58 -16.50 -38.24
N LEU A 105 0.66 -15.43 -39.04
CA LEU A 105 -0.29 -15.16 -40.14
C LEU A 105 0.06 -15.88 -41.45
N GLY A 106 1.20 -16.59 -41.52
CA GLY A 106 1.62 -17.34 -42.71
C GLY A 106 1.94 -16.50 -43.95
N ILE A 107 2.23 -15.19 -43.79
CA ILE A 107 2.41 -14.25 -44.89
C ILE A 107 3.84 -14.39 -45.45
N GLY A 108 4.11 -15.44 -46.21
CA GLY A 108 5.44 -15.64 -46.79
C GLY A 108 5.77 -17.06 -47.25
N LYS A 109 4.75 -17.90 -47.44
CA LYS A 109 4.85 -19.11 -48.26
C LYS A 109 4.31 -18.84 -49.65
#